data_AF-A0A3D0H1J8-F1
#
_entry.id   AF-A0A3D0H1J8-F1
#
_cell.length_a   1.000
_cell.length_b   1.000
_cell.length_c   1.000
_cell.angle_alpha   90.00
_cell.angle_beta   90.00
_cell.angle_gamma   90.00
#
_symmetry.space_group_name_H-M   'P 1'
#
loop_
_entity.id
_entity.type
_entity.pdbx_description
1 polymer ?
#
loop_
_entity_poly.entity_id
_entity_poly.type
_entity_poly.pdbx_seq_one_letter_code
_entity_poly.pdbx_strand_id
1 'polypeptide(L)'
;MLISTADADQQNSLTLSYSRDVGVCNAFRSLVKASDCSIDDEQCFVFDMHPVKNSPVSKVVFRELAVNQYGFTGIWVSDVALGDGRYVILYLQNFQGDRHPRLVETWKVDKGQLDALTALSPKPLPYEQWIKRDNRIAKETYAKEFASLLQDGERISDNWSPVWSPIFELKDKVYAINRECAGRWTFGGVYVCNRTIKLTVKQVFPDRTVIPVCEFVRSKSKAETR
;
A
#
# COMPACT_ATOMS: atom_id res chain seq x y z
N MET A 1 -0.56 29.68 -34.75
CA MET A 1 0.26 28.57 -34.24
C MET A 1 -0.72 27.56 -33.65
N LEU A 2 -1.09 26.55 -34.45
CA LEU A 2 -2.08 25.54 -34.09
C LEU A 2 -1.38 24.48 -33.24
N ILE A 3 -1.73 24.40 -31.96
CA ILE A 3 -1.32 23.30 -31.09
C ILE A 3 -2.12 22.09 -31.56
N SER A 4 -1.43 21.16 -32.22
CA SER A 4 -1.96 19.85 -32.56
C SER A 4 -2.45 19.16 -31.29
N THR A 5 -3.75 18.90 -31.20
CA THR A 5 -4.41 18.07 -30.19
C THR A 5 -4.39 16.58 -30.55
N ALA A 6 -3.51 16.16 -31.46
CA ALA A 6 -3.32 14.75 -31.76
C ALA A 6 -2.30 14.14 -30.79
N ASP A 7 -2.80 13.72 -29.63
CA ASP A 7 -2.42 12.47 -28.95
C ASP A 7 -3.33 12.30 -27.71
N ALA A 8 -4.63 12.22 -27.97
CA ALA A 8 -5.56 11.66 -27.00
C ALA A 8 -5.27 10.16 -26.85
N ASP A 9 -4.55 9.80 -25.80
CA ASP A 9 -4.85 8.67 -24.92
C ASP A 9 -5.15 7.29 -25.57
N GLN A 10 -4.35 6.83 -26.53
CA GLN A 10 -4.19 5.37 -26.68
C GLN A 10 -3.27 4.84 -25.57
N GLN A 11 -3.82 4.80 -24.36
CA GLN A 11 -3.15 4.23 -23.21
C GLN A 11 -3.10 2.70 -23.36
N ASN A 12 -1.90 2.17 -23.55
CA ASN A 12 -1.69 0.72 -23.60
C ASN A 12 -2.16 0.08 -22.29
N SER A 13 -3.00 -0.95 -22.38
CA SER A 13 -3.46 -1.70 -21.21
C SER A 13 -2.30 -2.45 -20.52
N LEU A 14 -2.39 -2.64 -19.20
CA LEU A 14 -1.50 -3.57 -18.50
C LEU A 14 -1.74 -5.02 -18.99
N THR A 15 -0.66 -5.68 -19.39
CA THR A 15 -0.67 -7.05 -19.92
C THR A 15 0.05 -8.00 -18.98
N LEU A 16 -0.48 -9.22 -18.83
CA LEU A 16 0.16 -10.23 -17.99
C LEU A 16 1.52 -10.60 -18.60
N SER A 17 2.58 -10.37 -17.85
CA SER A 17 3.98 -10.62 -18.25
C SER A 17 4.61 -11.79 -17.48
N TYR A 18 4.13 -12.06 -16.27
CA TYR A 18 4.54 -13.19 -15.44
C TYR A 18 3.33 -13.77 -14.70
N SER A 19 3.29 -15.11 -14.57
CA SER A 19 2.28 -15.82 -13.80
C SER A 19 2.86 -17.09 -13.21
N ARG A 20 2.77 -17.21 -11.88
CA ARG A 20 3.01 -18.46 -11.14
C ARG A 20 1.72 -19.27 -10.97
N ASP A 21 0.58 -18.58 -10.87
CA ASP A 21 -0.76 -19.16 -10.75
C ASP A 21 -1.73 -18.39 -11.66
N VAL A 22 -2.18 -19.04 -12.73
CA VAL A 22 -3.05 -18.43 -13.75
C VAL A 22 -4.42 -18.05 -13.18
N GLY A 23 -4.95 -18.83 -12.24
CA GLY A 23 -6.24 -18.58 -11.61
C GLY A 23 -6.21 -17.31 -10.75
N VAL A 24 -5.16 -17.16 -9.93
CA VAL A 24 -4.92 -15.96 -9.14
C VAL A 24 -4.72 -14.75 -10.06
N CYS A 25 -3.89 -14.86 -11.10
CA CYS A 25 -3.65 -13.75 -12.02
C CYS A 25 -4.91 -13.31 -12.76
N ASN A 26 -5.78 -14.24 -13.17
CA ASN A 26 -7.05 -13.89 -13.80
C ASN A 26 -8.00 -13.18 -12.83
N ALA A 27 -8.06 -13.60 -11.56
CA ALA A 27 -8.86 -12.93 -10.55
C ALA A 27 -8.42 -11.47 -10.33
N PHE A 28 -7.12 -11.24 -10.17
CA PHE A 28 -6.57 -9.88 -10.05
C PHE A 28 -6.66 -9.06 -11.33
N ARG A 29 -6.55 -9.69 -12.51
CA ARG A 29 -6.73 -9.00 -13.80
C ARG A 29 -8.14 -8.42 -13.95
N SER A 30 -9.15 -9.15 -13.49
CA SER A 30 -10.54 -8.66 -13.50
C SER A 30 -10.71 -7.44 -12.60
N LEU A 31 -10.07 -7.42 -11.43
CA LEU A 31 -10.07 -6.28 -10.53
C LEU A 31 -9.41 -5.04 -11.15
N VAL A 32 -8.24 -5.21 -11.76
CA VAL A 32 -7.52 -4.12 -12.45
C VAL A 32 -8.30 -3.56 -13.63
N LYS A 33 -9.04 -4.39 -14.37
CA LYS A 33 -9.83 -3.97 -15.54
C LYS A 33 -11.15 -3.28 -15.21
N ALA A 34 -11.77 -3.64 -14.09
CA ALA A 34 -13.11 -3.16 -13.73
C ALA A 34 -13.07 -2.03 -12.69
N SER A 35 -11.88 -1.56 -12.31
CA SER A 35 -11.75 -0.30 -11.58
C SER A 35 -12.14 0.85 -12.52
N ASP A 36 -13.11 1.67 -12.12
CA ASP A 36 -13.52 2.90 -12.83
C ASP A 36 -12.44 4.00 -12.78
N CYS A 37 -11.36 3.75 -12.04
CA CYS A 37 -10.23 4.66 -12.00
C CYS A 37 -9.31 4.45 -13.20
N SER A 38 -8.72 5.57 -13.67
CA SER A 38 -7.51 5.46 -14.47
C SER A 38 -6.42 4.76 -13.66
N ILE A 39 -5.78 3.76 -14.26
CA ILE A 39 -4.63 3.05 -13.67
C ILE A 39 -3.45 4.02 -13.37
N ASP A 40 -3.51 5.24 -13.90
CA ASP A 40 -2.54 6.30 -13.68
C ASP A 40 -2.89 7.23 -12.51
N ASP A 41 -4.00 7.00 -11.80
CA ASP A 41 -4.39 7.80 -10.64
C ASP A 41 -3.64 7.37 -9.36
N GLU A 42 -3.01 8.35 -8.69
CA GLU A 42 -2.33 8.18 -7.41
C GLU A 42 -3.32 7.72 -6.33
N GLN A 43 -4.55 8.22 -6.36
CA GLN A 43 -5.57 7.92 -5.36
C GLN A 43 -6.17 6.53 -5.54
N CYS A 44 -6.26 6.02 -6.76
CA CYS A 44 -7.02 4.79 -6.95
C CYS A 44 -6.36 3.56 -6.35
N PHE A 45 -5.08 3.32 -6.63
CA PHE A 45 -4.40 2.18 -5.99
C PHE A 45 -4.19 2.41 -4.49
N VAL A 46 -4.26 3.66 -4.03
CA VAL A 46 -3.97 4.02 -2.64
C VAL A 46 -5.24 4.12 -1.76
N PHE A 47 -6.43 4.31 -2.32
CA PHE A 47 -7.65 4.53 -1.54
C PHE A 47 -8.84 3.83 -2.21
N ASP A 48 -9.01 4.02 -3.51
CA ASP A 48 -10.29 3.72 -4.20
C ASP A 48 -10.35 2.37 -4.92
N MET A 49 -9.28 1.57 -4.89
CA MET A 49 -9.32 0.24 -5.50
C MET A 49 -10.22 -0.63 -4.63
N HIS A 50 -11.49 -0.72 -5.00
CA HIS A 50 -12.50 -1.49 -4.31
C HIS A 50 -12.76 -2.80 -5.07
N PRO A 51 -13.09 -3.89 -4.35
CA PRO A 51 -13.50 -5.12 -4.99
C PRO A 51 -14.75 -4.86 -5.85
N VAL A 52 -14.70 -5.32 -7.08
CA VAL A 52 -15.81 -5.23 -8.03
C VAL A 52 -16.94 -6.15 -7.55
N LYS A 53 -18.20 -5.80 -7.81
CA LYS A 53 -19.35 -6.64 -7.49
C LYS A 53 -19.13 -8.06 -8.04
N ASN A 54 -19.23 -9.08 -7.17
CA ASN A 54 -18.96 -10.50 -7.46
C ASN A 54 -17.49 -10.87 -7.74
N SER A 55 -16.53 -10.00 -7.43
CA SER A 55 -15.11 -10.35 -7.43
C SER A 55 -14.83 -11.40 -6.34
N PRO A 56 -14.09 -12.49 -6.63
CA PRO A 56 -13.62 -13.42 -5.61
C PRO A 56 -12.45 -12.85 -4.79
N VAL A 57 -11.93 -11.69 -5.19
CA VAL A 57 -10.90 -10.93 -4.48
C VAL A 57 -11.59 -9.88 -3.62
N SER A 58 -11.36 -9.89 -2.31
CA SER A 58 -11.82 -8.88 -1.35
C SER A 58 -10.66 -8.00 -0.91
N LYS A 59 -10.90 -6.69 -0.76
CA LYS A 59 -9.91 -5.78 -0.17
C LYS A 59 -9.94 -5.93 1.34
N VAL A 60 -8.77 -6.05 1.95
CA VAL A 60 -8.62 -6.06 3.41
C VAL A 60 -8.80 -4.63 3.92
N VAL A 61 -9.69 -4.47 4.90
CA VAL A 61 -9.93 -3.20 5.55
C VAL A 61 -8.89 -2.98 6.64
N PHE A 62 -8.38 -1.75 6.71
CA PHE A 62 -7.47 -1.32 7.75
C PHE A 62 -8.23 -0.44 8.75
N ARG A 63 -8.03 -0.71 10.04
CA ARG A 63 -8.53 0.10 11.13
C ARG A 63 -7.43 0.99 11.69
N GLU A 64 -7.76 2.24 11.96
CA GLU A 64 -6.83 3.17 12.59
C GLU A 64 -6.45 2.70 14.01
N LEU A 65 -5.14 2.67 14.28
CA LEU A 65 -4.58 2.46 15.61
C LEU A 65 -4.18 3.78 16.26
N ALA A 66 -3.54 4.67 15.49
CA ALA A 66 -2.94 5.87 16.04
C ALA A 66 -2.75 6.97 15.00
N VAL A 67 -2.93 8.22 15.42
CA VAL A 67 -2.51 9.41 14.69
C VAL A 67 -1.88 10.44 15.63
N ASN A 68 -0.81 11.12 15.21
CA ASN A 68 -0.19 12.23 15.97
C ASN A 68 -0.49 13.63 15.38
N GLN A 69 0.06 14.69 15.99
CA GLN A 69 -0.24 16.09 15.67
C GLN A 69 -0.15 16.36 14.16
N TYR A 70 -1.23 16.91 13.59
CA TYR A 70 -1.43 17.20 12.16
C TYR A 70 -1.48 15.99 11.21
N GLY A 71 -1.74 14.77 11.71
CA GLY A 71 -1.87 13.61 10.81
C GLY A 71 -0.55 13.18 10.17
N PHE A 72 0.58 13.59 10.75
CA PHE A 72 1.89 13.26 10.17
C PHE A 72 2.13 11.76 10.29
N THR A 73 2.16 11.20 11.50
CA THR A 73 2.24 9.74 11.66
C THR A 73 0.86 9.15 11.74
N GLY A 74 0.56 8.23 10.84
CA GLY A 74 -0.62 7.38 10.92
C GLY A 74 -0.22 5.91 10.94
N ILE A 75 -0.88 5.15 11.81
CA ILE A 75 -0.68 3.71 11.97
C ILE A 75 -2.06 3.08 11.84
N TRP A 76 -2.20 2.16 10.89
CA TRP A 76 -3.40 1.37 10.71
C TRP A 76 -3.04 -0.11 10.69
N VAL A 77 -3.96 -0.94 11.18
CA VAL A 77 -3.78 -2.39 11.26
C VAL A 77 -4.90 -3.08 10.50
N SER A 78 -4.55 -4.17 9.81
CA SER A 78 -5.52 -5.08 9.22
C SER A 78 -6.04 -6.08 10.25
N ASP A 79 -7.31 -6.45 10.16
CA ASP A 79 -7.88 -7.55 10.95
C ASP A 79 -7.69 -8.94 10.29
N VAL A 80 -6.96 -9.01 9.17
CA VAL A 80 -6.68 -10.29 8.48
C VAL A 80 -5.76 -11.18 9.33
N ALA A 81 -6.12 -12.45 9.46
CA ALA A 81 -5.31 -13.43 10.16
C ALA A 81 -4.21 -13.98 9.25
N LEU A 82 -2.95 -13.85 9.66
CA LEU A 82 -1.81 -14.49 9.00
C LEU A 82 -1.22 -15.57 9.91
N GLY A 83 -1.16 -16.80 9.37
CA GLY A 83 -0.78 -18.00 10.14
C GLY A 83 -1.85 -18.31 11.19
N ASP A 84 -1.42 -18.65 12.39
CA ASP A 84 -2.34 -18.88 13.52
C ASP A 84 -2.75 -17.57 14.22
N GLY A 85 -2.86 -16.47 13.45
CA GLY A 85 -3.10 -15.12 13.99
C GLY A 85 -1.89 -14.48 14.67
N ARG A 86 -0.69 -15.05 14.48
CA ARG A 86 0.57 -14.55 15.06
C ARG A 86 1.00 -13.21 14.46
N TYR A 87 0.71 -12.99 13.18
CA TYR A 87 1.13 -11.80 12.46
C TYR A 87 -0.05 -10.94 12.06
N VAL A 88 0.18 -9.63 11.98
CA VAL A 88 -0.75 -8.63 11.46
C VAL A 88 -0.05 -7.77 10.43
N ILE A 89 -0.83 -7.17 9.52
CA ILE A 89 -0.30 -6.20 8.56
C ILE A 89 -0.56 -4.80 9.09
N LEU A 90 0.50 -3.99 9.10
CA LEU A 90 0.46 -2.57 9.36
C LEU A 90 0.56 -1.78 8.07
N TYR A 91 -0.22 -0.72 7.99
CA TYR A 91 -0.01 0.40 7.09
C TYR A 91 0.53 1.57 7.92
N LEU A 92 1.66 2.13 7.48
CA LEU A 92 2.32 3.25 8.13
C LEU A 92 2.42 4.42 7.16
N GLN A 93 2.15 5.63 7.67
CA GLN A 93 2.29 6.88 6.94
C GLN A 93 3.07 7.89 7.79
N ASN A 94 4.09 8.53 7.20
CA ASN A 94 5.02 9.50 7.81
C ASN A 94 5.41 9.18 9.27
N PHE A 95 5.93 7.97 9.48
CA PHE A 95 6.40 7.46 10.77
C PHE A 95 7.61 8.27 11.32
N GLN A 96 7.72 8.38 12.65
CA GLN A 96 8.72 9.18 13.41
C GLN A 96 8.79 10.68 13.15
N GLY A 97 7.80 11.23 12.45
CA GLY A 97 7.79 12.65 12.18
C GLY A 97 8.93 13.15 11.31
N ASP A 98 9.52 12.22 10.55
CA ASP A 98 10.49 12.52 9.53
C ASP A 98 9.90 13.59 8.60
N ARG A 99 10.65 14.69 8.42
CA ARG A 99 10.26 15.76 7.50
C ARG A 99 10.46 15.33 6.06
N HIS A 100 11.10 14.18 5.84
CA HIS A 100 11.07 13.50 4.56
C HIS A 100 9.63 13.10 4.29
N PRO A 101 8.99 13.77 3.34
CA PRO A 101 7.60 13.51 3.04
C PRO A 101 7.49 12.05 2.57
N ARG A 102 6.70 11.26 3.30
CA ARG A 102 5.98 10.10 2.77
C ARG A 102 6.74 8.78 2.64
N LEU A 103 7.35 8.28 3.70
CA LEU A 103 7.41 6.82 3.86
C LEU A 103 5.99 6.32 4.13
N VAL A 104 5.34 5.90 3.05
CA VAL A 104 4.11 5.10 3.06
C VAL A 104 4.54 3.66 2.89
N GLU A 105 4.27 2.86 3.91
CA GLU A 105 4.81 1.51 3.99
C GLU A 105 3.76 0.52 4.43
N THR A 106 3.93 -0.72 3.97
CA THR A 106 3.11 -1.85 4.39
C THR A 106 4.03 -2.90 4.97
N TRP A 107 3.76 -3.33 6.19
CA TRP A 107 4.63 -4.20 6.98
C TRP A 107 3.83 -5.36 7.53
N LYS A 108 4.44 -6.54 7.60
CA LYS A 108 3.97 -7.65 8.42
C LYS A 108 4.77 -7.67 9.72
N VAL A 109 4.08 -7.64 10.86
CA VAL A 109 4.71 -7.58 12.19
C VAL A 109 4.10 -8.61 13.13
N ASP A 110 4.83 -8.96 14.19
CA ASP A 110 4.32 -9.84 15.24
C ASP A 110 3.21 -9.13 16.04
N LYS A 111 2.06 -9.79 16.15
CA LYS A 111 0.87 -9.26 16.82
C LYS A 111 1.10 -9.07 18.32
N GLY A 112 1.78 -10.00 18.98
CA GLY A 112 2.03 -9.93 20.41
C GLY A 112 2.90 -8.74 20.78
N GLN A 113 3.92 -8.45 19.97
CA GLN A 113 4.75 -7.26 20.15
C GLN A 113 3.96 -5.96 19.91
N LEU A 114 3.12 -5.91 18.88
CA LEU A 114 2.24 -4.76 18.63
C LEU A 114 1.23 -4.55 19.76
N ASP A 115 0.58 -5.60 20.23
CA ASP A 115 -0.41 -5.56 21.32
C ASP A 115 0.25 -5.05 22.62
N ALA A 116 1.45 -5.54 22.93
CA ALA A 116 2.23 -5.07 24.08
C ALA A 116 2.59 -3.58 23.96
N LEU A 117 3.00 -3.14 22.77
CA LEU A 117 3.38 -1.75 22.51
C LEU A 117 2.17 -0.80 22.60
N THR A 118 1.03 -1.19 22.04
CA THR A 118 -0.21 -0.38 22.08
C THR A 118 -0.90 -0.37 23.44
N ALA A 119 -0.53 -1.28 24.34
CA ALA A 119 -0.98 -1.28 25.73
C ALA A 119 -0.24 -0.28 26.64
N LEU A 120 0.92 0.25 26.20
CA LEU A 120 1.74 1.18 26.99
C LEU A 120 1.04 2.54 27.21
N SER A 121 1.43 3.24 28.28
CA SER A 121 0.95 4.59 28.60
C SER A 121 2.00 5.66 28.31
N PRO A 122 1.71 6.66 27.44
CA PRO A 122 0.37 6.99 26.96
C PRO A 122 -0.05 6.21 25.70
N LYS A 123 -1.30 5.76 25.65
CA LYS A 123 -1.79 4.92 24.55
C LYS A 123 -1.77 5.68 23.22
N PRO A 124 -1.55 5.00 22.09
CA PRO A 124 -1.82 5.56 20.78
C PRO A 124 -3.31 5.96 20.67
N LEU A 125 -3.59 7.13 20.10
CA LEU A 125 -4.95 7.67 20.02
C LEU A 125 -5.41 7.75 18.56
N PRO A 126 -6.65 7.31 18.25
CA PRO A 126 -7.28 7.58 16.98
C PRO A 126 -7.39 9.09 16.71
N TYR A 127 -7.46 9.49 15.44
CA TYR A 127 -7.51 10.89 15.01
C TYR A 127 -8.59 11.68 15.74
N GLU A 128 -9.79 11.12 15.87
CA GLU A 128 -10.90 11.77 16.56
C GLU A 128 -10.61 12.10 18.03
N GLN A 129 -9.93 11.20 18.76
CA GLN A 129 -9.59 11.42 20.15
C GLN A 129 -8.41 12.38 20.28
N TRP A 130 -7.53 12.38 19.27
CA TRP A 130 -6.39 13.28 19.20
C TRP A 130 -6.81 14.74 19.02
N ILE A 131 -7.70 15.04 18.06
CA ILE A 131 -8.16 16.42 17.78
C ILE A 131 -9.05 17.01 18.88
N LYS A 132 -9.80 16.15 19.60
CA LYS A 132 -10.80 16.59 20.59
C LYS A 132 -10.18 16.90 21.96
N ARG A 133 -8.89 16.63 22.19
CA ARG A 133 -8.23 16.77 23.48
C ARG A 133 -6.92 17.54 23.33
N ASP A 134 -6.60 18.39 24.31
CA ASP A 134 -5.26 18.98 24.46
C ASP A 134 -4.29 17.90 24.99
N ASN A 135 -3.94 16.96 24.10
CA ASN A 135 -3.05 15.87 24.44
C ASN A 135 -1.59 16.36 24.34
N ARG A 136 -0.89 16.42 25.47
CA ARG A 136 0.56 16.73 25.52
C ARG A 136 1.44 15.54 25.14
N ILE A 137 0.96 14.60 24.32
CA ILE A 137 1.77 13.44 23.90
C ILE A 137 2.74 13.92 22.82
N ALA A 138 4.05 13.71 23.07
CA ALA A 138 5.08 14.09 22.13
C ALA A 138 4.96 13.28 20.83
N LYS A 139 5.35 13.89 19.70
CA LYS A 139 5.22 13.30 18.34
C LYS A 139 5.95 11.96 18.21
N GLU A 140 7.08 11.86 18.88
CA GLU A 140 8.06 10.78 18.87
C GLU A 140 7.78 9.72 19.96
N THR A 141 6.66 9.82 20.66
CA THR A 141 6.29 8.84 21.68
C THR A 141 6.28 7.44 21.07
N TYR A 142 7.08 6.55 21.65
CA TYR A 142 7.31 5.17 21.20
C TYR A 142 7.92 5.00 19.80
N ALA A 143 8.52 6.05 19.23
CA ALA A 143 9.15 5.96 17.92
C ALA A 143 10.26 4.89 17.86
N LYS A 144 11.03 4.69 18.93
CA LYS A 144 12.11 3.69 18.99
C LYS A 144 11.56 2.27 19.09
N GLU A 145 10.51 2.08 19.86
CA GLU A 145 9.85 0.81 20.11
C GLU A 145 9.12 0.33 18.85
N PHE A 146 8.40 1.22 18.17
CA PHE A 146 7.85 0.91 16.85
C PHE A 146 8.96 0.67 15.82
N ALA A 147 10.06 1.42 15.83
CA ALA A 147 11.19 1.13 14.93
C ALA A 147 11.79 -0.26 15.18
N SER A 148 11.88 -0.69 16.45
CA SER A 148 12.31 -2.05 16.80
C SER A 148 11.33 -3.10 16.28
N LEU A 149 10.01 -2.86 16.42
CA LEU A 149 8.98 -3.74 15.86
C LEU A 149 9.13 -3.90 14.34
N LEU A 150 9.44 -2.81 13.63
CA LEU A 150 9.63 -2.84 12.18
C LEU A 150 10.94 -3.50 11.77
N GLN A 151 12.02 -3.34 12.55
CA GLN A 151 13.28 -4.06 12.32
C GLN A 151 13.10 -5.58 12.39
N ASP A 152 12.24 -6.05 13.30
CA ASP A 152 11.89 -7.48 13.42
C ASP A 152 10.78 -7.92 12.45
N GLY A 153 10.09 -6.95 11.85
CA GLY A 153 9.03 -7.14 10.86
C GLY A 153 9.54 -7.44 9.46
N GLU A 154 8.61 -7.70 8.56
CA GLU A 154 8.88 -7.86 7.12
C GLU A 154 8.16 -6.77 6.34
N ARG A 155 8.94 -5.95 5.62
CA ARG A 155 8.40 -4.94 4.72
C ARG A 155 7.81 -5.61 3.48
N ILE A 156 6.54 -5.34 3.19
CA ILE A 156 5.81 -5.84 2.02
C ILE A 156 5.95 -4.88 0.84
N SER A 157 5.87 -3.57 1.12
CA SER A 157 6.02 -2.54 0.09
C SER A 157 7.47 -2.42 -0.40
N ASP A 158 7.66 -2.14 -1.68
CA ASP A 158 9.01 -2.01 -2.24
C ASP A 158 9.73 -0.74 -1.73
N ASN A 159 11.06 -0.76 -1.75
CA ASN A 159 11.90 0.33 -1.24
C ASN A 159 11.95 1.57 -2.18
N TRP A 160 11.72 1.38 -3.47
CA TRP A 160 11.96 2.40 -4.50
C TRP A 160 10.70 3.16 -4.95
N SER A 161 9.50 2.70 -4.54
CA SER A 161 8.25 3.43 -4.73
C SER A 161 7.56 3.60 -3.38
N PRO A 162 7.49 4.81 -2.82
CA PRO A 162 6.86 5.09 -1.53
C PRO A 162 5.33 5.10 -1.68
N VAL A 163 4.79 4.03 -2.25
CA VAL A 163 3.37 3.88 -2.57
C VAL A 163 2.83 2.72 -1.75
N TRP A 164 1.65 2.94 -1.17
CA TRP A 164 0.98 1.93 -0.34
C TRP A 164 0.78 0.66 -1.15
N SER A 165 1.00 -0.50 -0.50
CA SER A 165 0.72 -1.80 -1.10
C SER A 165 -0.60 -2.31 -0.53
N PRO A 166 -1.75 -2.05 -1.19
CA PRO A 166 -3.05 -2.50 -0.69
C PRO A 166 -3.08 -4.02 -0.57
N ILE A 167 -3.80 -4.48 0.46
CA ILE A 167 -3.90 -5.89 0.81
C ILE A 167 -5.27 -6.44 0.37
N PHE A 168 -5.26 -7.66 -0.14
CA PHE A 168 -6.41 -8.40 -0.63
C PHE A 168 -6.42 -9.82 -0.11
N GLU A 169 -7.61 -10.40 -0.03
CA GLU A 169 -7.81 -11.82 0.22
C GLU A 169 -8.43 -12.51 -1.00
N LEU A 170 -7.98 -13.73 -1.26
CA LEU A 170 -8.54 -14.62 -2.28
C LEU A 170 -8.35 -16.05 -1.81
N LYS A 171 -9.45 -16.78 -1.55
CA LYS A 171 -9.44 -18.18 -1.07
C LYS A 171 -8.56 -18.35 0.17
N ASP A 172 -8.82 -17.55 1.20
CA ASP A 172 -8.11 -17.58 2.51
C ASP A 172 -6.59 -17.33 2.43
N LYS A 173 -6.14 -16.75 1.32
CA LYS A 173 -4.75 -16.32 1.14
C LYS A 173 -4.69 -14.82 1.01
N VAL A 174 -3.63 -14.25 1.57
CA VAL A 174 -3.39 -12.81 1.60
C VAL A 174 -2.42 -12.42 0.49
N TYR A 175 -2.75 -11.33 -0.19
CA TYR A 175 -1.99 -10.79 -1.30
C TYR A 175 -1.78 -9.30 -1.11
N ALA A 176 -0.63 -8.80 -1.54
CA ALA A 176 -0.33 -7.39 -1.67
C ALA A 176 -0.17 -7.03 -3.14
N ILE A 177 -0.59 -5.83 -3.53
CA ILE A 177 -0.32 -5.32 -4.87
C ILE A 177 0.68 -4.20 -4.76
N ASN A 178 1.85 -4.42 -5.36
CA ASN A 178 2.88 -3.40 -5.48
C ASN A 178 2.78 -2.74 -6.86
N ARG A 179 2.97 -1.43 -6.88
CA ARG A 179 2.86 -0.62 -8.09
C ARG A 179 4.21 -0.01 -8.43
N GLU A 180 4.62 -0.18 -9.68
CA GLU A 180 5.71 0.56 -10.30
C GLU A 180 5.14 1.69 -11.15
N CYS A 181 5.65 2.89 -10.94
CA CYS A 181 5.21 4.07 -11.67
C CYS A 181 6.37 4.77 -12.35
N ALA A 182 6.14 5.28 -13.55
CA ALA A 182 6.86 6.41 -14.10
C ALA A 182 6.22 7.69 -13.51
N GLY A 183 6.82 8.22 -12.46
CA GLY A 183 6.34 9.38 -11.73
C GLY A 183 7.38 10.47 -11.62
N ARG A 184 7.08 11.48 -10.81
CA ARG A 184 8.03 12.54 -10.47
C ARG A 184 7.91 12.89 -9.01
N TRP A 185 9.03 13.31 -8.44
CA TRP A 185 9.04 13.99 -7.17
C TRP A 185 8.62 15.45 -7.38
N THR A 186 7.58 15.90 -6.70
CA THR A 186 7.20 17.32 -6.69
C THR A 186 7.85 18.04 -5.51
N PHE A 187 7.84 19.37 -5.55
CA PHE A 187 8.30 20.20 -4.43
C PHE A 187 7.58 19.81 -3.12
N GLY A 188 8.34 19.71 -2.02
CA GLY A 188 7.84 19.12 -0.77
C GLY A 188 7.77 17.59 -0.78
N GLY A 189 8.48 16.93 -1.71
CA GLY A 189 8.71 15.48 -1.86
C GLY A 189 7.45 14.61 -1.91
N VAL A 190 6.44 15.02 -2.68
CA VAL A 190 5.38 14.09 -3.14
C VAL A 190 5.96 13.25 -4.25
N TYR A 191 5.87 11.92 -4.14
CA TYR A 191 6.02 11.09 -5.34
C TYR A 191 4.67 10.99 -6.03
N VAL A 192 4.49 11.74 -7.11
CA VAL A 192 3.28 11.67 -7.93
C VAL A 192 3.49 10.58 -8.97
N CYS A 193 2.65 9.54 -8.92
CA CYS A 193 2.59 8.54 -9.97
C CYS A 193 1.85 9.14 -11.18
N ASN A 194 2.58 9.49 -12.25
CA ASN A 194 1.94 9.99 -13.47
C ASN A 194 1.44 8.84 -14.35
N ARG A 195 2.14 7.70 -14.33
CA ARG A 195 1.82 6.53 -15.14
C ARG A 195 2.23 5.25 -14.45
N THR A 196 1.31 4.31 -14.25
CA THR A 196 1.66 2.96 -13.78
C THR A 196 2.27 2.16 -14.91
N ILE A 197 3.48 1.64 -14.70
CA ILE A 197 4.21 0.83 -15.69
C ILE A 197 4.20 -0.66 -15.36
N LYS A 198 4.07 -1.02 -14.07
CA LYS A 198 3.95 -2.42 -13.64
C LYS A 198 3.07 -2.54 -12.39
N LEU A 199 2.31 -3.62 -12.30
CA LEU A 199 1.68 -4.09 -11.07
C LEU A 199 2.23 -5.48 -10.77
N THR A 200 2.73 -5.68 -9.56
CA THR A 200 3.17 -6.98 -9.07
C THR A 200 2.25 -7.41 -7.94
N VAL A 201 1.50 -8.48 -8.17
CA VAL A 201 0.73 -9.14 -7.11
C VAL A 201 1.69 -10.07 -6.39
N LYS A 202 1.83 -9.90 -5.08
CA LYS A 202 2.68 -10.72 -4.21
C LYS A 202 1.78 -11.48 -3.23
N GLN A 203 2.01 -12.76 -3.06
CA GLN A 203 1.38 -13.51 -1.97
C GLN A 203 2.17 -13.25 -0.68
N VAL A 204 1.45 -12.90 0.39
CA VAL A 204 1.99 -12.69 1.73
C VAL A 204 1.76 -13.99 2.51
N PHE A 205 2.83 -14.71 2.80
CA PHE A 205 2.74 -15.95 3.56
C PHE A 205 2.84 -15.68 5.08
N PRO A 206 2.37 -16.64 5.91
CA PRO A 206 2.53 -16.57 7.36
C PRO A 206 3.97 -16.56 7.85
N ASP A 207 4.89 -17.22 7.16
CA ASP A 207 6.33 -17.14 7.43
C ASP A 207 6.89 -15.80 6.92
N ARG A 208 8.19 -15.54 7.02
CA ARG A 208 8.82 -14.28 6.54
C ARG A 208 8.96 -14.19 5.00
N THR A 209 8.00 -14.76 4.28
CA THR A 209 8.09 -14.91 2.83
C THR A 209 6.99 -14.10 2.13
N VAL A 210 7.40 -13.23 1.22
CA VAL A 210 6.52 -12.51 0.28
C VAL A 210 6.99 -12.81 -1.14
N ILE A 211 6.12 -13.43 -1.96
CA ILE A 211 6.52 -13.91 -3.29
C ILE A 211 5.66 -13.30 -4.39
N PRO A 212 6.24 -12.76 -5.48
CA PRO A 212 5.47 -12.38 -6.66
C PRO A 212 4.75 -13.59 -7.26
N VAL A 213 3.45 -13.45 -7.51
CA VAL A 213 2.61 -14.48 -8.15
C VAL A 213 2.16 -14.07 -9.54
N CYS A 214 2.01 -12.76 -9.79
CA CYS A 214 1.57 -12.21 -11.06
C CYS A 214 2.23 -10.87 -11.30
N GLU A 215 2.65 -10.62 -12.54
CA GLU A 215 3.08 -9.28 -12.95
C GLU A 215 2.34 -8.81 -14.19
N PHE A 216 1.79 -7.61 -14.11
CA PHE A 216 1.15 -6.93 -15.22
C PHE A 216 2.01 -5.74 -15.64
N VAL A 217 2.51 -5.73 -16.86
CA VAL A 217 3.39 -4.68 -17.38
C VAL A 217 2.67 -3.92 -18.48
N ARG A 218 2.85 -2.59 -18.49
CA ARG A 218 2.37 -1.73 -19.56
C ARG A 218 3.25 -1.94 -20.79
N SER A 219 2.67 -2.36 -21.91
CA SER A 219 3.43 -2.50 -23.15
C SER A 219 3.98 -1.13 -23.58
N LYS A 220 5.26 -1.08 -23.97
CA LYS A 220 5.84 0.12 -24.61
C LYS A 220 5.08 0.39 -25.91
N SER A 221 4.72 1.64 -26.17
CA SER A 221 4.17 1.99 -27.48
C SER A 221 5.27 1.87 -28.53
N LYS A 222 4.93 1.49 -29.77
CA LYS A 222 5.89 1.37 -30.88
C LYS A 222 6.64 2.67 -31.21
N ALA A 223 6.23 3.81 -30.64
CA ALA A 223 6.88 5.10 -30.81
C ALA A 223 8.17 5.28 -29.96
N GLU A 224 8.37 4.48 -28.91
CA GLU A 224 9.54 4.58 -28.01
C GLU A 224 10.72 3.67 -28.43
N THR A 225 10.74 3.14 -29.66
CA THR A 225 11.77 2.20 -30.17
C THR A 225 12.59 2.74 -31.34
N ARG A 226 12.72 4.06 -31.48
CA ARG A 226 13.59 4.70 -32.47
C ARG A 226 14.64 5.57 -31.79
#